data_AF-A0A7X0HPF5-F1
#
_entry.id   AF-A0A7X0HPF5-F1
#
_cell.length_a   1.000
_cell.length_b   1.000
_cell.length_c   1.000
_cell.angle_alpha   90.00
_cell.angle_beta   90.00
_cell.angle_gamma   90.00
#
_symmetry.space_group_name_H-M   'P 1'
#
loop_
_entity.id
_entity.type
_entity.pdbx_description
1 polymer ?
#
loop_
_entity_poly.entity_id
_entity_poly.type
_entity_poly.pdbx_seq_one_letter_code
_entity_poly.pdbx_strand_id
1 'polypeptide(L)'
;MYSRFVALRIRPAGREIRKTTATAELPVRWLLAEWPAGQDEPVQFWLSNLPETTPLPVLVRTAKLRWRIENDYREMKQALGLAHFEGRTWPGWHHHVTLVSVAHAFCTLQRLSRSPKETASA
;
A
#
# COMPACT_ATOMS: atom_id res chain seq x y z
N MET A 1 11.60 1.94 16.23
CA MET A 1 10.63 3.00 16.63
C MET A 1 9.24 2.36 16.60
N TYR A 2 8.43 2.52 17.64
CA TYR A 2 7.08 1.92 17.72
C TYR A 2 6.01 3.00 17.48
N SER A 3 4.86 2.61 16.92
CA SER A 3 3.68 3.47 16.78
C SER A 3 2.50 2.82 17.49
N ARG A 4 1.57 3.64 17.99
CA ARG A 4 0.29 3.18 18.55
C ARG A 4 -0.81 3.39 17.52
N PHE A 5 -1.79 2.49 17.51
CA PHE A 5 -2.90 2.53 16.58
C PHE A 5 -4.24 2.39 17.30
N VAL A 6 -5.27 3.01 16.74
CA VAL A 6 -6.67 2.73 17.07
C VAL A 6 -7.42 2.40 15.79
N ALA A 7 -8.33 1.43 15.84
CA ALA A 7 -9.28 1.15 14.77
C ALA A 7 -10.70 1.32 15.29
N LEU A 8 -11.50 2.14 14.59
CA LEU A 8 -12.87 2.45 14.94
C LEU A 8 -13.79 2.12 13.77
N ARG A 9 -15.00 1.67 14.07
CA ARG A 9 -16.08 1.53 13.08
C ARG A 9 -16.87 2.84 13.06
N ILE A 10 -16.85 3.53 11.92
CA ILE A 10 -17.50 4.83 11.75
C ILE A 10 -18.40 4.84 10.52
N ARG A 11 -19.36 5.76 10.49
CA ARG A 11 -20.13 6.11 9.28
C ARG A 11 -19.65 7.47 8.78
N PRO A 12 -18.77 7.52 7.76
CA PRO A 12 -18.17 8.78 7.35
C PRO A 12 -19.21 9.65 6.62
N ALA A 13 -19.35 10.91 7.05
CA ALA A 13 -20.39 11.81 6.57
C ALA A 13 -19.90 12.81 5.49
N GLY A 14 -18.78 12.52 4.82
CA GLY A 14 -18.21 13.39 3.78
C GLY A 14 -19.11 13.55 2.56
N ARG A 15 -18.98 14.70 1.86
CA ARG A 15 -19.83 15.08 0.71
C ARG A 15 -19.86 14.02 -0.39
N GLU A 16 -18.69 13.49 -0.76
CA GLU A 16 -18.60 12.49 -1.85
C GLU A 16 -19.20 11.13 -1.46
N ILE A 17 -19.08 10.74 -0.19
CA ILE A 17 -19.72 9.51 0.32
C ILE A 17 -21.24 9.68 0.30
N ARG A 18 -21.76 10.85 0.69
CA ARG A 18 -23.20 11.14 0.61
C ARG A 18 -23.72 11.10 -0.82
N LYS A 19 -22.99 11.64 -1.80
CA LYS A 19 -23.40 11.60 -3.21
C LYS A 19 -23.44 10.20 -3.81
N THR A 20 -22.51 9.33 -3.39
CA THR A 20 -22.34 7.98 -3.95
C THR A 20 -23.17 6.92 -3.20
N THR A 21 -23.73 7.27 -2.04
CA THR A 21 -24.59 6.36 -1.27
C THR A 21 -26.02 6.49 -1.78
N ALA A 22 -26.54 5.41 -2.36
CA ALA A 22 -27.93 5.36 -2.86
C ALA A 22 -28.97 5.25 -1.73
N THR A 23 -28.56 4.81 -0.54
CA THR A 23 -29.41 4.62 0.64
C THR A 23 -29.37 5.81 1.58
N ALA A 24 -30.42 5.96 2.40
CA ALA A 24 -30.46 6.96 3.46
C ALA A 24 -29.41 6.72 4.56
N GLU A 25 -29.01 5.46 4.78
CA GLU A 25 -27.97 5.11 5.75
C GLU A 25 -26.58 5.13 5.13
N LEU A 26 -25.65 5.83 5.78
CA LEU A 26 -24.26 5.93 5.36
C LEU A 26 -23.49 4.63 5.65
N PRO A 27 -22.57 4.22 4.76
CA PRO A 27 -21.88 2.95 4.90
C PRO A 27 -20.89 2.96 6.08
N VAL A 28 -20.86 1.85 6.82
CA VAL A 28 -19.86 1.64 7.89
C VAL A 28 -18.48 1.36 7.28
N ARG A 29 -17.45 2.00 7.83
CA ARG A 29 -16.05 1.89 7.41
C ARG A 29 -15.13 1.77 8.62
N TRP A 30 -13.95 1.21 8.40
CA TRP A 30 -12.85 1.28 9.36
C TRP A 30 -12.16 2.63 9.26
N LEU A 31 -12.02 3.32 10.40
CA LEU A 31 -11.08 4.42 10.59
C LEU A 31 -9.89 3.90 11.39
N LEU A 32 -8.71 3.89 10.78
CA LEU A 32 -7.45 3.62 11.46
C LEU A 32 -6.74 4.96 11.69
N ALA A 33 -6.29 5.22 12.92
CA ALA A 33 -5.45 6.37 13.24
C ALA A 33 -4.15 5.92 13.91
N GLU A 34 -3.06 6.64 13.65
CA GLU A 34 -1.72 6.35 14.18
C GLU A 34 -1.14 7.51 14.98
N TRP A 35 -0.57 7.16 16.14
CA TRP A 35 0.33 7.99 16.92
C TRP A 35 1.76 7.43 16.81
N PRO A 36 2.67 8.11 16.11
CA PRO A 36 4.09 7.80 16.17
C PRO A 36 4.63 7.96 17.59
N ALA A 37 5.79 7.36 17.88
CA ALA A 37 6.47 7.57 19.15
C ALA A 37 6.69 9.06 19.44
N GLY A 38 6.27 9.50 20.63
CA GLY A 38 6.43 10.88 21.09
C GLY A 38 5.36 11.87 20.58
N GLN A 39 4.31 11.40 19.92
CA GLN A 39 3.19 12.24 19.49
C GLN A 39 1.98 12.06 20.41
N ASP A 40 1.45 13.17 20.92
CA ASP A 40 0.24 13.18 21.76
C ASP A 40 -1.04 13.02 20.93
N GLU A 41 -1.00 13.45 19.67
CA GLU A 41 -2.13 13.40 18.73
C GLU A 41 -1.85 12.48 17.53
N PRO A 42 -2.91 11.91 16.91
CA PRO A 42 -2.74 11.05 15.76
C PRO A 42 -2.36 11.88 14.53
N VAL A 43 -1.35 11.44 13.79
CA VAL A 43 -0.80 12.19 12.64
C VAL A 43 -1.12 11.57 11.28
N GLN A 44 -1.53 10.29 11.26
CA GLN A 44 -1.95 9.61 10.04
C GLN A 44 -3.30 8.92 10.25
N PHE A 45 -4.13 9.00 9.21
CA PHE A 45 -5.47 8.43 9.19
C PHE A 45 -5.72 7.68 7.90
N TRP A 46 -6.38 6.53 8.01
CA TRP A 46 -6.82 5.74 6.87
C TRP A 46 -8.28 5.36 7.01
N LEU A 47 -8.98 5.36 5.87
CA LEU A 47 -10.33 4.86 5.75
C LEU A 47 -10.31 3.57 4.94
N SER A 48 -10.98 2.52 5.41
CA SER A 48 -11.03 1.23 4.72
C SER A 48 -12.44 0.65 4.68
N ASN A 49 -12.75 0.00 3.56
CA ASN A 49 -13.96 -0.80 3.33
C ASN A 49 -13.74 -2.30 3.57
N LEU A 50 -12.62 -2.70 4.18
CA LEU A 50 -12.35 -4.10 4.54
C LEU A 50 -13.45 -4.66 5.47
N PRO A 51 -13.68 -5.99 5.45
CA PRO A 51 -14.67 -6.64 6.30
C PRO A 51 -14.53 -6.28 7.78
N GLU A 52 -15.64 -6.33 8.51
CA GLU A 52 -15.66 -6.09 9.96
C GLU A 52 -14.88 -7.15 10.76
N THR A 53 -14.70 -8.33 10.20
CA THR A 53 -13.90 -9.40 10.79
C THR A 53 -12.40 -9.22 10.58
N THR A 54 -11.97 -8.15 9.91
CA THR A 54 -10.54 -7.90 9.60
C THR A 54 -9.77 -7.59 10.88
N PRO A 55 -8.72 -8.37 11.22
CA PRO A 55 -7.91 -8.11 12.41
C PRO A 55 -7.11 -6.80 12.31
N LEU A 56 -6.90 -6.11 13.43
CA LEU A 56 -6.10 -4.88 13.51
C LEU A 56 -4.70 -5.00 12.86
N PRO A 57 -3.92 -6.08 13.06
CA PRO A 57 -2.62 -6.23 12.41
C PRO A 57 -2.69 -6.20 10.88
N VAL A 58 -3.78 -6.72 10.29
CA VAL A 58 -4.00 -6.68 8.84
C VAL A 58 -4.32 -5.27 8.38
N LEU A 59 -5.16 -4.53 9.12
CA LEU A 59 -5.45 -3.12 8.83
C LEU A 59 -4.17 -2.27 8.85
N VAL A 60 -3.36 -2.41 9.90
CA VAL A 60 -2.09 -1.68 10.06
C VAL A 60 -1.11 -2.07 8.96
N ARG A 61 -0.94 -3.37 8.68
CA ARG A 61 -0.06 -3.84 7.60
C ARG A 61 -0.46 -3.23 6.26
N THR A 62 -1.74 -3.29 5.90
CA THR A 62 -2.26 -2.72 4.65
C THR A 62 -2.04 -1.22 4.57
N ALA A 63 -2.35 -0.48 5.64
CA ALA A 63 -2.11 0.97 5.70
C ALA A 63 -0.64 1.35 5.48
N LYS A 64 0.28 0.53 6.01
CA LYS A 64 1.73 0.76 5.91
C LYS A 64 2.37 0.25 4.61
N LEU A 65 1.64 -0.46 3.75
CA LEU A 65 2.16 -0.89 2.44
C LEU A 65 2.51 0.28 1.51
N ARG A 66 1.99 1.50 1.74
CA ARG A 66 2.31 2.66 0.93
C ARG A 66 3.83 2.89 0.78
N TRP A 67 4.59 2.74 1.86
CA TRP A 67 6.04 2.93 1.80
C TRP A 67 6.72 1.88 0.92
N ARG A 68 6.22 0.63 0.96
CA ARG A 68 6.68 -0.43 0.07
C ARG A 68 6.40 -0.08 -1.39
N ILE A 69 5.20 0.43 -1.70
CA ILE A 69 4.85 0.89 -3.05
C ILE A 69 5.83 1.97 -3.52
N GLU A 70 6.11 2.98 -2.69
CA GLU A 70 7.06 4.05 -3.04
C GLU A 70 8.48 3.52 -3.30
N ASN A 71 8.92 2.54 -2.51
CA ASN A 71 10.20 1.86 -2.72
C ASN A 71 10.22 1.06 -4.03
N ASP A 72 9.17 0.28 -4.30
CA ASP A 72 9.04 -0.52 -5.52
C ASP A 72 9.03 0.39 -6.77
N TYR A 73 8.29 1.51 -6.73
CA TYR A 73 8.32 2.53 -7.79
C TYR A 73 9.70 3.16 -7.97
N ARG A 74 10.48 3.34 -6.90
CA ARG A 74 11.85 3.85 -6.99
C ARG A 74 12.75 2.86 -7.70
N GLU A 75 12.70 1.59 -7.33
CA GLU A 75 13.46 0.52 -8.01
C GLU A 75 13.07 0.43 -9.49
N MET A 76 11.78 0.37 -9.79
CA MET A 76 11.29 0.29 -11.16
C MET A 76 11.76 1.47 -12.02
N LYS A 77 11.72 2.71 -11.49
CA LYS A 77 12.18 3.89 -12.23
C LYS A 77 13.69 3.94 -12.41
N GLN A 78 14.43 3.79 -11.33
CA GLN A 78 15.86 4.09 -11.31
C GLN A 78 16.71 2.91 -11.81
N ALA A 79 16.32 1.67 -11.48
CA ALA A 79 17.10 0.48 -11.81
C ALA A 79 16.56 -0.28 -13.02
N LEU A 80 15.23 -0.31 -13.21
CA LEU A 80 14.60 -1.15 -14.24
C LEU A 80 14.09 -0.35 -15.45
N GLY A 81 14.27 0.97 -15.46
CA GLY A 81 14.01 1.82 -16.62
C GLY A 81 12.55 2.14 -16.88
N LEU A 82 11.67 2.13 -15.86
CA LEU A 82 10.27 2.55 -16.03
C LEU A 82 10.15 3.96 -16.63
N ALA A 83 11.10 4.84 -16.35
CA ALA A 83 11.13 6.21 -16.84
C ALA A 83 11.90 6.39 -18.17
N HIS A 84 12.39 5.32 -18.79
CA HIS A 84 13.30 5.38 -19.95
C HIS A 84 12.62 5.03 -21.29
N PHE A 85 11.29 5.06 -21.36
CA PHE A 85 10.60 4.84 -22.63
C PHE A 85 10.66 6.10 -23.52
N GLU A 86 11.21 5.96 -24.72
CA GLU A 86 11.37 7.07 -25.69
C GLU A 86 10.49 6.94 -26.94
N GLY A 87 9.64 5.91 -27.00
CA GLY A 87 8.70 5.70 -28.10
C GLY A 87 7.47 6.62 -28.04
N ARG A 88 6.62 6.55 -29.08
CA ARG A 88 5.41 7.41 -29.19
C ARG A 88 4.09 6.64 -29.38
N THR A 89 4.13 5.32 -29.34
CA THR A 89 2.95 4.49 -29.56
C THR A 89 2.44 3.95 -28.23
N TRP A 90 1.12 3.94 -28.07
CA TRP A 90 0.48 3.31 -26.91
C TRP A 90 0.86 1.83 -26.74
N PRO A 91 0.84 0.99 -27.81
CA PRO A 91 1.31 -0.39 -27.70
C PRO A 91 2.78 -0.50 -27.25
N GLY A 92 3.67 0.36 -27.77
CA GLY A 92 5.08 0.37 -27.38
C GLY A 92 5.27 0.71 -25.90
N TRP A 93 4.58 1.74 -25.41
CA TRP A 93 4.59 2.12 -24.00
C TRP A 93 4.05 0.99 -23.12
N HIS A 94 2.95 0.36 -23.52
CA HIS A 94 2.33 -0.73 -22.78
C HIS A 94 3.26 -1.95 -22.68
N HIS A 95 3.91 -2.34 -23.79
CA HIS A 95 4.92 -3.39 -23.79
C HIS A 95 6.09 -3.05 -22.85
N HIS A 96 6.61 -1.83 -22.91
CA HIS A 96 7.70 -1.38 -22.04
C HIS A 96 7.35 -1.48 -20.56
N VAL A 97 6.24 -0.88 -20.13
CA VAL A 97 5.79 -0.91 -18.73
C VAL A 97 5.51 -2.34 -18.27
N THR A 98 4.98 -3.19 -19.15
CA THR A 98 4.75 -4.61 -18.85
C THR A 98 6.08 -5.33 -18.61
N LEU A 99 7.08 -5.17 -19.48
CA LEU A 99 8.40 -5.80 -19.32
C LEU A 99 9.11 -5.32 -18.05
N VAL A 100 9.06 -4.03 -17.74
CA VAL A 100 9.60 -3.48 -16.49
C VAL A 100 8.91 -4.08 -15.27
N SER A 101 7.58 -4.26 -15.32
CA SER A 101 6.81 -4.90 -14.24
C SER A 101 7.19 -6.37 -14.05
N VAL A 102 7.40 -7.11 -15.15
CA VAL A 102 7.88 -8.50 -15.12
C VAL A 102 9.29 -8.59 -14.53
N ALA A 103 10.19 -7.69 -14.93
CA ALA A 103 11.54 -7.62 -14.37
C ALA A 103 11.52 -7.34 -12.85
N HIS A 104 10.68 -6.41 -12.39
CA HIS A 104 10.50 -6.12 -10.98
C HIS A 104 9.95 -7.33 -10.20
N ALA A 105 8.97 -8.04 -10.78
CA ALA A 105 8.44 -9.26 -10.19
C ALA A 105 9.51 -10.34 -10.07
N PHE A 106 10.33 -10.54 -11.10
CA PHE A 106 11.46 -11.48 -11.07
C PHE A 106 12.46 -11.14 -9.95
N CYS A 107 12.92 -9.88 -9.87
CA CYS A 107 13.84 -9.44 -8.82
C CYS A 107 13.24 -9.62 -7.41
N THR A 108 11.95 -9.32 -7.26
CA THR A 108 11.24 -9.50 -5.99
C THR A 108 11.14 -10.96 -5.59
N LEU A 109 10.79 -11.86 -6.52
CA LEU A 109 10.74 -13.29 -6.27
C LEU A 109 12.12 -13.86 -5.90
N GLN A 110 13.18 -13.43 -6.58
CA GLN A 110 14.57 -13.82 -6.26
C GLN A 110 14.99 -13.38 -4.84
N ARG A 111 14.57 -12.19 -4.40
CA ARG A 111 14.82 -11.74 -3.01
C ARG A 111 14.06 -12.59 -1.99
N LEU A 112 12.80 -12.91 -2.28
CA LEU A 112 11.96 -13.73 -1.40
C LEU A 112 12.46 -15.16 -1.30
N SER A 113 13.02 -15.73 -2.37
CA SER A 113 13.59 -17.08 -2.36
C SER A 113 14.94 -17.17 -1.62
N ARG A 114 15.64 -16.04 -1.42
CA ARG A 114 17.00 -16.00 -0.86
C ARG A 114 17.09 -15.69 0.65
N SER A 115 15.97 -15.47 1.36
CA SER A 115 15.99 -15.13 2.81
C SER A 115 14.98 -15.94 3.65
N PRO A 116 15.40 -16.56 4.78
CA PRO A 116 16.70 -17.17 5.07
C PRO A 116 16.61 -18.60 5.63
N LYS A 117 17.30 -19.55 4.99
CA LYS A 117 17.93 -20.70 5.66
C LYS A 117 19.19 -21.13 4.91
N GLU A 118 20.16 -20.23 4.85
CA GLU A 118 21.57 -20.62 4.80
C GLU A 118 22.24 -19.96 5.99
N THR A 119 22.20 -20.68 7.10
CA THR A 119 23.04 -20.43 8.26
C THR A 119 24.48 -20.40 7.76
N ALA A 120 25.13 -19.25 7.83
CA ALA A 120 26.58 -19.19 7.73
C ALA A 120 27.12 -20.15 8.81
N SER A 121 27.80 -21.21 8.36
CA SER A 121 28.50 -22.12 9.26
C SER A 121 29.56 -21.31 10.02
N ALA A 122 29.60 -21.53 11.34
CA ALA A 122 30.63 -21.05 12.24
C ALA A 122 32.02 -21.57 11.86
#